data_AF-A0A2B2CBK5-F1
#
_entry.id   AF-A0A2B2CBK5-F1
#
_cell.length_a   1.000
_cell.length_b   1.000
_cell.length_c   1.000
_cell.angle_alpha   90.00
_cell.angle_beta   90.00
_cell.angle_gamma   90.00
#
_symmetry.space_group_name_H-M   'P 1'
#
loop_
_entity.id
_entity.type
_entity.pdbx_description
1 polymer ?
#
loop_
_entity_poly.entity_id
_entity_poly.type
_entity_poly.pdbx_seq_one_letter_code
_entity_poly.pdbx_strand_id
1 'polypeptide(L)'
;MIKKRHHGPSPEGVQMTRALLEFHAGLIPGEMFDNMIPALIRETVGDEIADWMEVPHSNWQKLMKFKELMGFFLDSDYTGFLGSMVNRLGLALIKRQSLAMTDYEYTPFLIPTELRKVWGIEEIGGIA
;
A
#
# COMPACT_ATOMS: atom_id res chain seq x y z
N MET A 1 3.76 -5.90 25.30
CA MET A 1 2.37 -5.55 24.90
C MET A 1 2.09 -4.03 25.01
N ILE A 2 2.93 -3.19 24.41
CA ILE A 2 2.70 -1.73 24.37
C ILE A 2 1.88 -1.33 23.13
N LYS A 3 2.15 -1.97 21.98
CA LYS A 3 1.46 -1.72 20.69
C LYS A 3 -0.07 -1.69 20.79
N LYS A 4 -0.71 -2.75 21.31
CA LYS A 4 -2.18 -2.87 21.33
C LYS A 4 -2.89 -1.77 22.15
N ARG A 5 -2.21 -1.12 23.11
CA ARG A 5 -2.84 -0.12 23.98
C ARG A 5 -2.96 1.27 23.35
N HIS A 6 -2.19 1.53 22.28
CA HIS A 6 -2.15 2.83 21.61
C HIS A 6 -2.77 2.80 20.22
N HIS A 7 -3.20 1.64 19.74
CA HIS A 7 -3.96 1.57 18.50
C HIS A 7 -5.42 1.95 18.80
N GLY A 8 -5.99 2.76 17.93
CA GLY A 8 -7.38 3.17 17.99
C GLY A 8 -7.77 3.89 16.70
N PRO A 9 -9.06 4.15 16.50
CA PRO A 9 -9.53 4.87 15.32
C PRO A 9 -9.03 6.32 15.35
N SER A 10 -8.51 6.80 14.22
CA SER A 10 -8.15 8.21 14.03
C SER A 10 -8.63 8.70 12.66
N PRO A 11 -9.24 9.91 12.57
CA PRO A 11 -9.64 10.49 11.29
C PRO A 11 -8.48 10.65 10.30
N GLU A 12 -7.28 10.96 10.80
CA GLU A 12 -6.06 11.06 9.99
C GLU A 12 -5.61 9.69 9.47
N GLY A 13 -5.76 8.65 10.29
CA GLY A 13 -5.44 7.27 9.90
C GLY A 13 -6.37 6.74 8.80
N VAL A 14 -7.66 7.08 8.86
CA VAL A 14 -8.62 6.78 7.79
C VAL A 14 -8.24 7.48 6.50
N GLN A 15 -7.95 8.78 6.55
CA GLN A 15 -7.55 9.56 5.37
C GLN A 15 -6.27 9.03 4.73
N MET A 16 -5.26 8.71 5.54
CA MET A 16 -4.01 8.12 5.07
C MET A 16 -4.23 6.74 4.44
N THR A 17 -5.05 5.89 5.07
CA THR A 17 -5.36 4.56 4.53
C THR A 17 -6.08 4.67 3.19
N ARG A 18 -7.03 5.60 3.05
CA ARG A 18 -7.72 5.87 1.78
C ARG A 18 -6.73 6.29 0.68
N ALA A 19 -5.85 7.24 0.98
CA ALA A 19 -4.83 7.69 0.02
C ALA A 19 -3.90 6.55 -0.42
N LEU A 20 -3.53 5.65 0.50
CA LEU A 20 -2.73 4.47 0.18
C LEU A 20 -3.50 3.49 -0.71
N LEU A 21 -4.77 3.22 -0.42
CA LEU A 21 -5.60 2.34 -1.24
C LEU A 21 -5.78 2.91 -2.67
N GLU A 22 -6.05 4.21 -2.80
CA GLU A 22 -6.15 4.90 -4.09
C GLU A 22 -4.83 4.88 -4.86
N PHE A 23 -3.71 5.14 -4.19
CA PHE A 23 -2.38 5.02 -4.79
C PHE A 23 -2.11 3.62 -5.34
N HIS A 24 -2.50 2.58 -4.61
CA HIS A 24 -2.32 1.20 -5.05
C HIS A 24 -3.29 0.82 -6.18
N ALA A 25 -4.52 1.32 -6.18
CA ALA A 25 -5.47 1.12 -7.26
C ALA A 25 -4.95 1.67 -8.60
N GLY A 26 -4.19 2.78 -8.56
CA GLY A 26 -3.52 3.32 -9.74
C GLY A 26 -2.41 2.44 -10.33
N LEU A 27 -1.91 1.44 -9.60
CA LEU A 27 -0.84 0.54 -10.04
C LEU A 27 -1.36 -0.72 -10.72
N ILE A 28 -2.60 -1.15 -10.44
CA ILE A 28 -3.13 -2.44 -10.90
C ILE A 28 -4.50 -2.22 -11.55
N PRO A 29 -4.68 -2.56 -12.84
CA PRO A 29 -5.96 -2.34 -13.50
C PRO A 29 -7.02 -3.39 -13.11
N GLY A 30 -8.21 -2.93 -12.70
CA GLY A 30 -9.49 -3.68 -12.79
C GLY A 30 -10.23 -3.96 -11.47
N GLU A 31 -11.54 -4.21 -11.57
CA GLU A 31 -12.51 -4.48 -10.47
C GLU A 31 -12.12 -5.64 -9.53
N MET A 32 -11.18 -6.48 -9.95
CA MET A 32 -10.67 -7.59 -9.14
C MET A 32 -9.82 -7.09 -7.95
N PHE A 33 -9.09 -5.99 -8.11
CA PHE A 33 -8.26 -5.42 -7.05
C PHE A 33 -9.07 -4.67 -5.99
N ASP A 34 -10.16 -4.02 -6.42
CA ASP A 34 -11.15 -3.37 -5.54
C ASP A 34 -11.72 -4.32 -4.50
N ASN A 35 -11.75 -5.62 -4.81
CA ASN A 35 -12.33 -6.62 -3.94
C ASN A 35 -11.29 -7.50 -3.24
N MET A 36 -10.14 -7.78 -3.85
CA MET A 36 -9.13 -8.68 -3.27
C MET A 36 -8.30 -8.00 -2.18
N ILE A 37 -7.80 -6.79 -2.41
CA ILE A 37 -6.91 -6.11 -1.45
C ILE A 37 -7.59 -5.81 -0.12
N PRO A 38 -8.83 -5.28 -0.10
CA PRO A 38 -9.51 -5.04 1.17
C PRO A 38 -9.78 -6.33 1.95
N ALA A 39 -10.00 -7.46 1.26
CA ALA A 39 -10.12 -8.77 1.91
C ALA A 39 -8.80 -9.23 2.54
N LEU A 40 -7.69 -9.09 1.83
CA LEU A 40 -6.36 -9.46 2.32
C LEU A 40 -5.93 -8.60 3.53
N ILE A 41 -6.18 -7.30 3.45
CA ILE A 41 -5.91 -6.38 4.56
C ILE A 41 -6.69 -6.83 5.79
N ARG A 42 -8.00 -7.06 5.65
CA ARG A 42 -8.86 -7.55 6.75
C ARG A 42 -8.40 -8.87 7.34
N GLU A 43 -8.03 -9.84 6.50
CA GLU A 43 -7.51 -11.13 7.00
C GLU A 43 -6.19 -10.95 7.76
N THR A 44 -5.34 -10.01 7.34
CA THR A 44 -4.02 -9.79 7.94
C THR A 44 -4.09 -9.01 9.26
N VAL A 45 -4.90 -7.95 9.32
CA VAL A 45 -4.97 -7.06 10.49
C VAL A 45 -6.14 -7.39 11.42
N GLY A 46 -7.10 -8.20 10.96
CA GLY A 46 -8.35 -8.48 11.65
C GLY A 46 -9.43 -7.43 11.38
N ASP A 47 -10.70 -7.85 11.47
CA ASP A 47 -11.85 -7.00 11.16
C ASP A 47 -11.90 -5.74 12.05
N GLU A 48 -11.62 -5.87 13.35
CA GLU A 48 -11.66 -4.73 14.30
C GLU A 48 -10.72 -3.58 13.90
N ILE A 49 -9.46 -3.90 13.58
CA ILE A 49 -8.46 -2.88 13.21
C ILE A 49 -8.77 -2.33 11.81
N ALA A 50 -9.26 -3.18 10.90
CA ALA A 50 -9.65 -2.76 9.57
C ALA A 50 -10.86 -1.82 9.58
N ASP A 51 -11.79 -2.02 10.51
CA ASP A 51 -12.95 -1.16 10.69
C ASP A 51 -12.55 0.21 11.23
N TRP A 52 -11.53 0.29 12.11
CA TRP A 52 -10.96 1.58 12.54
C TRP A 52 -10.37 2.40 11.39
N MET A 53 -9.92 1.74 10.32
CA MET A 53 -9.34 2.38 9.14
C MET A 53 -10.34 2.51 7.97
N GLU A 54 -11.61 2.13 8.18
CA GLU A 54 -12.66 2.10 7.15
C GLU A 54 -12.26 1.33 5.88
N VAL A 55 -11.55 0.21 6.02
CA VAL A 55 -11.22 -0.64 4.88
C VAL A 55 -12.56 -1.19 4.29
N PRO A 56 -12.79 -1.14 2.97
CA PRO A 56 -14.08 -1.53 2.39
C PRO A 56 -14.32 -3.04 2.46
N HIS A 57 -15.56 -3.47 2.71
CA HIS A 57 -15.90 -4.90 2.71
C HIS A 57 -15.95 -5.44 1.29
N SER A 58 -15.58 -6.72 1.13
CA SER A 58 -15.63 -7.38 -0.17
C SER A 58 -16.11 -8.83 -0.05
N ASN A 59 -16.74 -9.30 -1.13
CA ASN A 59 -17.25 -10.67 -1.23
C ASN A 59 -16.13 -11.73 -1.20
N TRP A 60 -14.88 -11.32 -1.43
CA TRP A 60 -13.70 -12.17 -1.36
C TRP A 60 -13.33 -12.57 0.07
N GLN A 61 -13.86 -11.90 1.09
CA GLN A 61 -13.63 -12.28 2.49
C GLN A 61 -14.14 -13.69 2.80
N LYS A 62 -15.25 -14.11 2.16
CA LYS A 62 -15.74 -15.49 2.28
C LYS A 62 -14.81 -16.48 1.60
N LEU A 63 -14.20 -16.08 0.49
CA LEU A 63 -13.24 -16.88 -0.27
C LEU A 63 -11.93 -17.07 0.52
N MET A 64 -11.44 -16.01 1.15
CA MET A 64 -10.23 -16.01 1.99
C MET A 64 -10.33 -16.94 3.21
N LYS A 65 -11.54 -17.15 3.73
CA LYS A 65 -11.81 -18.10 4.84
C LYS A 65 -11.63 -19.57 4.42
N PHE A 66 -11.70 -19.89 3.12
CA PHE A 66 -11.43 -21.22 2.59
C PHE A 66 -9.94 -21.36 2.23
N LYS A 67 -9.14 -21.85 3.20
CA LYS A 67 -7.69 -22.00 3.05
C LYS A 67 -7.25 -22.90 1.89
N GLU A 68 -8.03 -23.94 1.55
CA GLU A 68 -7.75 -24.81 0.40
C GLU A 68 -7.87 -24.07 -0.93
N LEU A 69 -8.82 -23.13 -1.01
CA LEU A 69 -9.01 -22.31 -2.20
C LEU A 69 -7.90 -21.27 -2.33
N MET A 70 -7.40 -20.73 -1.22
CA MET A 70 -6.18 -19.92 -1.20
C MET A 70 -4.94 -20.68 -1.70
N GLY A 71 -4.82 -21.97 -1.38
CA GLY A 71 -3.77 -22.82 -1.94
C GLY A 71 -3.82 -22.88 -3.46
N PHE A 72 -5.02 -23.02 -4.03
CA PHE A 72 -5.24 -23.00 -5.48
C PHE A 72 -4.97 -21.62 -6.12
N PHE A 73 -5.32 -20.52 -5.45
CA PHE A 73 -5.04 -19.16 -5.94
C PHE A 73 -3.56 -18.79 -5.85
N LEU A 74 -2.84 -19.26 -4.84
CA LEU A 74 -1.42 -18.95 -4.58
C LEU A 74 -0.46 -19.93 -5.25
N ASP A 75 -0.93 -21.06 -5.75
CA ASP A 75 -0.12 -22.01 -6.50
C ASP A 75 0.41 -21.34 -7.78
N SER A 76 1.73 -21.21 -7.87
CA SER A 76 2.42 -20.52 -8.96
C SER A 76 2.21 -21.21 -10.31
N ASP A 77 1.84 -22.49 -10.27
CA ASP A 77 1.81 -23.35 -11.44
C ASP A 77 0.46 -23.31 -12.16
N TYR A 78 -0.59 -22.76 -11.54
CA TYR A 78 -1.98 -22.82 -12.05
C TYR A 78 -2.82 -21.56 -11.88
N THR A 79 -2.33 -20.33 -12.09
CA THR A 79 -3.28 -19.20 -12.30
C THR A 79 -2.81 -18.16 -13.32
N GLY A 80 -3.52 -18.09 -14.45
CA GLY A 80 -3.41 -16.98 -15.41
C GLY A 80 -3.69 -15.61 -14.77
N PHE A 81 -4.41 -15.55 -13.63
CA PHE A 81 -4.71 -14.32 -12.91
C PHE A 81 -3.50 -13.73 -12.17
N LEU A 82 -2.87 -14.45 -11.22
CA LEU A 82 -1.66 -13.94 -10.54
C LEU A 82 -0.53 -13.72 -11.52
N GLY A 83 -0.34 -14.63 -12.49
CA GLY A 83 0.64 -14.45 -13.56
C GLY A 83 0.41 -13.16 -14.35
N SER A 84 -0.84 -12.88 -14.74
CA SER A 84 -1.17 -11.62 -15.46
C SER A 84 -0.97 -10.37 -14.60
N MET A 85 -1.23 -10.47 -13.29
CA MET A 85 -1.05 -9.38 -12.34
C MET A 85 0.42 -9.07 -12.10
N VAL A 86 1.24 -10.11 -11.86
CA VAL A 86 2.69 -9.98 -11.70
C VAL A 86 3.33 -9.43 -12.97
N ASN A 87 2.89 -9.88 -14.15
CA ASN A 87 3.38 -9.33 -15.41
C ASN A 87 3.01 -7.85 -15.59
N ARG A 88 1.78 -7.45 -15.25
CA ARG A 88 1.34 -6.04 -15.29
C ARG A 88 2.09 -5.18 -14.28
N LEU A 89 2.29 -5.67 -13.07
CA LEU A 89 3.10 -5.00 -12.05
C LEU A 89 4.56 -4.87 -12.47
N GLY A 90 5.14 -5.93 -13.03
CA GLY A 90 6.48 -5.91 -13.59
C GLY A 90 6.62 -4.87 -14.70
N LEU A 91 5.67 -4.83 -15.64
CA LEU A 91 5.65 -3.84 -16.71
C LEU A 91 5.43 -2.41 -16.20
N ALA A 92 4.55 -2.20 -15.21
CA ALA A 92 4.34 -0.89 -14.60
C ALA A 92 5.59 -0.41 -13.84
N LEU A 93 6.26 -1.31 -13.11
CA LEU A 93 7.51 -1.04 -12.41
C LEU A 93 8.63 -0.69 -13.39
N ILE A 94 8.80 -1.47 -14.47
CA ILE A 94 9.78 -1.20 -15.52
C ILE A 94 9.49 0.14 -16.21
N LYS A 95 8.21 0.43 -16.52
CA LYS A 95 7.81 1.71 -17.12
C LYS A 95 8.10 2.88 -16.19
N ARG A 96 7.83 2.73 -14.89
CA ARG A 96 8.16 3.74 -13.87
C ARG A 96 9.66 3.90 -13.69
N GLN A 97 10.42 2.81 -13.67
CA GLN A 97 11.87 2.85 -13.58
C GLN A 97 12.48 3.49 -14.83
N SER A 98 11.94 3.23 -16.02
CA SER A 98 12.34 3.92 -17.25
C SER A 98 12.04 5.43 -17.19
N LEU A 99 10.91 5.83 -16.60
CA LEU A 99 10.56 7.24 -16.40
C LEU A 99 11.41 7.91 -15.30
N ALA A 100 11.74 7.17 -14.24
CA ALA A 100 12.59 7.63 -13.15
C ALA A 100 14.07 7.67 -13.55
N MET A 101 14.53 6.78 -14.44
CA MET A 101 15.90 6.80 -14.99
C MET A 101 16.15 8.04 -15.86
N THR A 102 15.11 8.69 -16.37
CA THR A 102 15.23 9.98 -17.08
C THR A 102 15.36 11.20 -16.16
N ASP A 103 15.07 11.09 -14.86
CA ASP A 103 15.03 12.24 -13.92
C ASP A 103 15.34 11.80 -12.46
N TYR A 104 16.34 10.92 -12.26
CA TYR A 104 16.61 10.31 -10.95
C TYR A 104 17.25 11.29 -9.97
N GLU A 105 16.50 12.28 -9.49
CA GLU A 105 16.78 12.93 -8.22
C GLU A 105 16.19 12.05 -7.11
N TYR A 106 17.07 11.42 -6.33
CA TYR A 106 16.69 10.84 -5.04
C TYR A 106 15.87 11.88 -4.28
N THR A 107 14.63 11.57 -3.90
CA THR A 107 13.88 12.45 -2.99
C THR A 107 14.67 12.47 -1.68
N PRO A 108 15.40 13.57 -1.36
CA PRO A 108 16.19 13.58 -0.16
C PRO A 108 15.22 13.56 1.00
N PHE A 109 15.60 12.92 2.11
CA PHE A 109 14.85 13.09 3.35
C PHE A 109 15.11 14.50 3.87
N LEU A 110 14.36 15.47 3.33
CA LEU A 110 14.52 16.88 3.66
C LEU A 110 13.84 17.16 4.99
N ILE A 111 14.56 17.85 5.88
CA ILE A 111 13.97 18.39 7.11
C ILE A 111 12.96 19.47 6.69
N PRO A 112 11.68 19.37 7.10
CA PRO A 112 10.68 20.41 6.82
C PRO A 112 11.17 21.80 7.26
N THR A 113 10.93 22.82 6.45
CA THR A 113 11.48 24.18 6.67
C THR A 113 11.06 24.78 8.01
N GLU A 114 9.88 24.38 8.49
CA GLU A 114 9.27 24.78 9.74
C GLU A 114 10.04 24.20 10.93
N LEU A 115 10.49 22.95 10.82
CA LEU A 115 11.28 22.27 11.85
C LEU A 115 12.74 22.74 11.87
N ARG A 116 13.31 23.10 10.71
CA ARG A 116 14.66 23.70 10.64
C ARG A 116 14.76 24.98 11.47
N LYS A 117 13.73 25.83 11.43
CA LYS A 117 13.65 27.07 12.22
C LYS A 117 13.60 26.80 13.73
N VAL A 118 12.85 25.79 14.15
CA VAL A 118 12.72 25.41 15.58
C VAL A 118 14.01 24.79 16.12
N TRP A 119 14.75 24.05 15.29
CA TRP A 119 15.99 23.38 15.68
C TRP A 119 17.27 24.19 15.42
N GLY A 120 17.16 25.42 14.92
CA GLY A 120 18.32 26.31 14.72
C GLY A 120 19.31 25.81 13.66
N ILE A 121 18.85 25.00 12.70
CA ILE A 121 19.70 24.50 11.61
C ILE A 121 19.72 25.56 10.51
N GLU A 122 20.81 26.32 10.42
CA GLU A 122 21.07 27.23 9.30
C GLU A 122 21.37 26.43 8.03
N GLU A 123 20.92 26.93 6.87
CA GLU A 123 21.20 26.32 5.57
C GLU A 123 22.72 26.27 5.34
N ILE A 124 23.31 25.10 5.52
CA ILE A 124 24.59 24.81 4.91
C ILE A 124 24.29 24.74 3.41
N GLY A 125 24.69 25.82 2.72
CA GLY A 125 24.46 26.01 1.30
C GLY A 125 24.77 24.77 0.48
N GLY A 126 23.96 24.59 -0.57
CA GLY A 126 24.00 23.45 -1.46
C GLY A 126 25.41 23.06 -1.89
N ILE A 127 25.64 21.77 -1.91
CA ILE A 127 26.74 21.18 -2.65
C ILE A 127 26.08 20.40 -3.77
N ALA A 128 26.49 20.74 -4.98
CA ALA A 128 26.00 20.33 -6.29
C ALA A 128 25.83 18.82 -6.47
#